data_AF-A0A9X0D7X1-F1
#
_entry.id   AF-A0A9X0D7X1-F1
#
_cell.length_a   1.000
_cell.length_b   1.000
_cell.length_c   1.000
_cell.angle_alpha   90.00
_cell.angle_beta   90.00
_cell.angle_gamma   90.00
#
_symmetry.space_group_name_H-M   'P 1'
#
loop_
_entity.id
_entity.type
_entity.pdbx_description
1 polymer ?
#
loop_
_entity_poly.entity_id
_entity_poly.type
_entity_poly.pdbx_seq_one_letter_code
_entity_poly.pdbx_strand_id
1 'polypeptide(L)'
;MKDKKPFERLPTNVLPKNYKLILQPNLTEFTFTGEEVVDVEVRQTTDKVTMNCVDIVVKSANFSTNGSSVKSSEITYNKEEEETTTISFPSPLPLGNGQLFMDFTGELNDKLKGFYRSKYTGTDGKEKYCAVTQFEPTDARRAFPCWDEPALKATFDVTLVVPKDRVALSNMNVVEEKDVADDASLKTVKYATSPVMSTYLVAFVVGEFDFVEGKDADGVTIRVYTPKGKAIQGQFALEVAQKTLPFYKDYFDISYPLPKMDLIAIPDFAAGAMENWGLVTYRETALLVDPENSSSAAKQWVGLVVGHELAHQWFGNLITMVGRL
;
A
#
# COMPACT_ATOMS: atom_id res chain seq x y z
N MET A 1 -36.80 7.33 -7.79
CA MET A 1 -35.36 6.99 -7.85
C MET A 1 -34.64 8.32 -7.98
N LYS A 2 -33.76 8.71 -7.05
CA LYS A 2 -32.96 9.92 -7.24
C LYS A 2 -32.01 9.65 -8.42
N ASP A 3 -31.98 10.54 -9.40
CA ASP A 3 -31.01 10.48 -10.50
C ASP A 3 -29.61 10.41 -9.89
N LYS A 4 -28.93 9.26 -10.03
CA LYS A 4 -27.53 9.16 -9.64
C LYS A 4 -26.73 10.05 -10.58
N LYS A 5 -25.97 10.99 -10.03
CA LYS A 5 -25.03 11.82 -10.80
C LYS A 5 -24.13 10.90 -11.65
N PRO A 6 -23.90 11.22 -12.94
CA PRO A 6 -22.96 10.46 -13.76
C PRO A 6 -21.56 10.52 -13.15
N PHE A 7 -20.84 9.40 -13.21
CA PHE A 7 -19.45 9.33 -12.77
C PHE A 7 -18.57 10.33 -13.54
N GLU A 8 -17.79 11.11 -12.82
CA GLU A 8 -16.82 12.07 -13.34
C GLU A 8 -15.40 11.65 -12.92
N ARG A 9 -14.44 11.77 -13.85
CA ARG A 9 -13.02 11.53 -13.58
C ARG A 9 -12.43 12.72 -12.83
N LEU A 10 -11.34 12.50 -12.10
CA LEU A 10 -10.58 13.60 -11.52
C LEU A 10 -10.10 14.57 -12.62
N PRO A 11 -10.02 15.88 -12.29
CA PRO A 11 -9.38 16.87 -13.16
C PRO A 11 -7.93 16.48 -13.50
N THR A 12 -7.53 16.73 -14.76
CA THR A 12 -6.17 16.44 -15.27
C THR A 12 -5.26 17.67 -15.32
N ASN A 13 -5.69 18.76 -14.68
CA ASN A 13 -4.97 20.02 -14.57
C ASN A 13 -3.72 19.93 -13.67
N VAL A 14 -3.73 19.03 -12.68
CA VAL A 14 -2.59 18.74 -11.80
C VAL A 14 -2.42 17.23 -11.74
N LEU A 15 -1.21 16.74 -12.05
CA LEU A 15 -0.93 15.29 -12.09
C LEU A 15 0.20 14.90 -11.14
N PRO A 16 0.08 13.79 -10.41
CA PRO A 16 1.14 13.30 -9.53
C PRO A 16 2.30 12.68 -10.32
N LYS A 17 3.50 12.72 -9.75
CA LYS A 17 4.73 12.07 -10.27
C LYS A 17 5.39 11.16 -9.24
N ASN A 18 5.43 11.61 -7.99
CA ASN A 18 6.01 10.88 -6.87
C ASN A 18 5.23 11.22 -5.60
N TYR A 19 4.96 10.22 -4.77
CA TYR A 19 4.41 10.39 -3.43
C TYR A 19 5.50 10.03 -2.41
N LYS A 20 5.83 10.97 -1.53
CA LYS A 20 6.65 10.69 -0.34
C LYS A 20 5.71 10.56 0.84
N LEU A 21 5.55 9.35 1.36
CA LEU A 21 4.59 9.02 2.40
C LEU A 21 5.32 8.67 3.70
N ILE A 22 5.01 9.38 4.78
CA ILE A 22 5.41 9.01 6.14
C ILE A 22 4.14 8.68 6.90
N LEU A 23 4.02 7.45 7.40
CA LEU A 23 2.83 6.99 8.14
C LEU A 23 3.23 6.45 9.51
N GLN A 24 2.46 6.83 10.53
CA GLN A 24 2.65 6.36 11.90
C GLN A 24 1.34 5.75 12.43
N PRO A 25 1.14 4.44 12.27
CA PRO A 25 -0.02 3.75 12.83
C PRO A 25 0.09 3.56 14.36
N ASN A 26 -1.03 3.79 15.04
CA ASN A 26 -1.21 3.48 16.46
C ASN A 26 -2.14 2.27 16.60
N LEU A 27 -1.56 1.10 16.91
CA LEU A 27 -2.28 -0.17 17.08
C LEU A 27 -3.09 -0.28 18.39
N THR A 28 -3.06 0.74 19.24
CA THR A 28 -3.82 0.80 20.50
C THR A 28 -5.03 1.71 20.37
N GLU A 29 -4.82 2.90 19.80
CA GLU A 29 -5.90 3.88 19.56
C GLU A 29 -6.65 3.61 18.26
N PHE A 30 -6.13 2.72 17.41
CA PHE A 30 -6.65 2.41 16.08
C PHE A 30 -6.77 3.65 15.18
N THR A 31 -5.74 4.47 15.22
CA THR A 31 -5.59 5.68 14.40
C THR A 31 -4.25 5.64 13.69
N PHE A 32 -4.04 6.57 12.76
CA PHE A 32 -2.70 6.86 12.24
C PHE A 32 -2.58 8.33 11.88
N THR A 33 -1.36 8.84 11.99
CA THR A 33 -0.98 10.13 11.39
C THR A 33 -0.23 9.87 10.08
N GLY A 34 -0.34 10.81 9.16
CA GLY A 34 0.37 10.78 7.90
C GLY A 34 0.87 12.15 7.51
N GLU A 35 2.07 12.17 6.96
CA GLU A 35 2.64 13.31 6.25
C GLU A 35 2.90 12.85 4.82
N GLU A 36 2.47 13.66 3.85
CA GLU A 36 2.80 13.39 2.46
C GLU A 36 3.34 14.61 1.73
N VAL A 37 4.27 14.35 0.81
CA VAL A 37 4.73 15.30 -0.18
C VAL A 37 4.52 14.68 -1.56
N VAL A 38 3.60 15.25 -2.33
CA VAL A 38 3.34 14.81 -3.70
C VAL A 38 4.07 15.74 -4.65
N ASP A 39 5.06 15.22 -5.38
CA ASP A 39 5.63 15.93 -6.51
C ASP A 39 4.58 15.91 -7.63
N VAL A 40 4.18 17.09 -8.10
CA VAL A 40 3.11 17.29 -9.07
C VAL A 40 3.55 18.12 -10.27
N GLU A 41 2.86 17.92 -11.39
CA GLU A 41 2.95 18.74 -12.60
C GLU A 41 1.64 19.52 -12.78
N VAL A 42 1.68 20.84 -12.64
CA VAL A 42 0.57 21.75 -12.93
C VAL A 42 0.54 22.03 -14.44
N ARG A 43 -0.41 21.42 -15.14
CA ARG A 43 -0.58 21.51 -16.60
C ARG A 43 -1.49 22.63 -17.04
N GLN A 44 -2.41 23.03 -16.18
CA GLN A 44 -3.35 24.12 -16.42
C GLN A 44 -3.43 24.98 -15.16
N THR A 45 -3.33 26.29 -15.33
CA THR A 45 -3.41 27.26 -14.24
C THR A 45 -4.70 27.05 -13.46
N THR A 46 -4.56 26.83 -12.16
CA THR A 46 -5.69 26.55 -11.26
C THR A 46 -5.35 27.01 -9.85
N ASP A 47 -6.33 27.45 -9.09
CA ASP A 47 -6.23 27.69 -7.65
C ASP A 47 -6.77 26.53 -6.82
N LYS A 48 -7.13 25.41 -7.46
CA LYS A 48 -7.76 24.24 -6.82
C LYS A 48 -7.09 22.94 -7.25
N VAL A 49 -6.79 22.11 -6.26
CA VAL A 49 -6.33 20.74 -6.48
C VAL A 49 -7.35 19.79 -5.87
N THR A 50 -7.98 18.97 -6.72
CA THR A 50 -8.98 17.98 -6.32
C THR A 50 -8.39 16.57 -6.45
N MET A 51 -8.58 15.75 -5.43
CA MET A 51 -8.09 14.37 -5.38
C MET A 51 -9.06 13.49 -4.58
N ASN A 52 -8.92 12.16 -4.68
CA ASN A 52 -9.72 11.24 -3.89
C ASN A 52 -9.25 11.24 -2.43
N CYS A 53 -10.22 11.26 -1.51
CA CYS A 53 -9.97 11.29 -0.08
C CYS A 53 -11.25 10.92 0.68
N VAL A 54 -11.21 9.83 1.44
CA VAL A 54 -12.35 9.32 2.22
C VAL A 54 -11.86 8.84 3.57
N ASP A 55 -12.62 9.05 4.64
CA ASP A 55 -12.24 8.65 6.02
C ASP A 55 -10.89 9.23 6.52
N ILE A 56 -10.31 10.18 5.78
CA ILE A 56 -9.10 10.94 6.14
C ILE A 56 -9.50 12.38 6.52
N VAL A 57 -8.78 12.96 7.48
CA VAL A 57 -8.86 14.37 7.85
C VAL A 57 -7.53 15.04 7.53
N VAL A 58 -7.49 15.81 6.44
CA VAL A 58 -6.36 16.69 6.10
C VAL A 58 -6.37 17.88 7.05
N LYS A 59 -5.30 18.01 7.83
CA LYS A 59 -5.09 19.05 8.86
C LYS A 59 -4.47 20.31 8.27
N SER A 60 -3.56 20.13 7.31
CA SER A 60 -2.79 21.20 6.73
C SER A 60 -2.45 20.83 5.29
N ALA A 61 -2.41 21.84 4.41
CA ALA A 61 -1.93 21.68 3.05
C ALA A 61 -1.14 22.92 2.61
N ASN A 62 -0.05 22.71 1.88
CA ASN A 62 0.70 23.80 1.26
C ASN A 62 1.29 23.35 -0.08
N PHE A 63 1.45 24.29 -1.00
CA PHE A 63 2.08 24.05 -2.30
C PHE A 63 3.38 24.82 -2.38
N SER A 64 4.45 24.17 -2.81
CA SER A 64 5.74 24.82 -3.05
C SER A 64 6.20 24.68 -4.49
N THR A 65 6.83 25.74 -5.02
CA THR A 65 7.51 25.72 -6.32
C THR A 65 8.54 26.84 -6.36
N ASN A 66 9.68 26.61 -7.02
CA ASN A 66 10.75 27.61 -7.22
C ASN A 66 11.17 28.36 -5.93
N GLY A 67 11.23 27.66 -4.79
CA GLY A 67 11.59 28.25 -3.49
C GLY A 67 10.51 29.11 -2.83
N SER A 68 9.33 29.23 -3.44
CA SER A 68 8.14 29.86 -2.86
C SER A 68 7.20 28.79 -2.30
N SER A 69 6.51 29.09 -1.20
CA SER A 69 5.50 28.21 -0.60
C SER A 69 4.23 29.02 -0.33
N VAL A 70 3.08 28.44 -0.68
CA VAL A 70 1.75 29.01 -0.48
C VAL A 70 0.90 28.03 0.32
N LYS A 71 0.34 28.49 1.44
CA LYS A 71 -0.59 27.70 2.24
C LYS A 71 -1.96 27.64 1.57
N SER A 72 -2.65 26.53 1.69
CA SER A 72 -4.05 26.42 1.27
C SER A 72 -4.91 27.46 2.00
N SER A 73 -5.83 28.11 1.28
CA SER A 73 -6.85 28.99 1.86
C SER A 73 -8.01 28.19 2.46
N GLU A 74 -8.33 27.03 1.89
CA GLU A 74 -9.46 26.21 2.29
C GLU A 74 -9.21 24.73 1.94
N ILE A 75 -9.76 23.82 2.75
CA ILE A 75 -9.83 22.40 2.46
C ILE A 75 -11.29 21.98 2.58
N THR A 76 -11.87 21.51 1.48
CA THR A 76 -13.27 21.07 1.41
C THR A 76 -13.36 19.59 1.10
N TYR A 77 -14.48 18.96 1.48
CA TYR A 77 -14.70 17.53 1.27
C TYR A 77 -16.04 17.30 0.58
N ASN A 78 -16.04 16.49 -0.47
CA ASN A 78 -17.24 15.93 -1.08
C ASN A 78 -17.26 14.42 -0.84
N LYS A 79 -17.60 14.03 0.39
CA LYS A 79 -17.52 12.63 0.85
C LYS A 79 -18.64 11.75 0.31
N GLU A 80 -19.86 12.28 0.21
CA GLU A 80 -21.06 11.48 -0.05
C GLU A 80 -21.30 11.24 -1.54
N GLU A 81 -20.88 12.16 -2.42
CA GLU A 81 -21.15 12.06 -3.85
C GLU A 81 -19.92 11.65 -4.65
N GLU A 82 -18.75 12.20 -4.32
CA GLU A 82 -17.54 12.11 -5.17
C GLU A 82 -16.37 11.37 -4.51
N GLU A 83 -16.39 11.18 -3.18
CA GLU A 83 -15.25 10.64 -2.42
C GLU A 83 -13.96 11.45 -2.62
N THR A 84 -14.08 12.78 -2.69
CA THR A 84 -12.96 13.71 -2.97
C THR A 84 -12.74 14.75 -1.87
N THR A 85 -11.53 15.28 -1.83
CA THR A 85 -11.20 16.55 -1.17
C THR A 85 -10.70 17.56 -2.21
N THR A 86 -10.98 18.84 -1.99
CA THR A 86 -10.44 19.94 -2.79
C THR A 86 -9.67 20.90 -1.90
N ILE A 87 -8.41 21.11 -2.26
CA ILE A 87 -7.50 22.06 -1.62
C ILE A 87 -7.50 23.33 -2.47
N SER A 88 -7.98 24.42 -1.88
CA SER A 88 -8.02 25.75 -2.52
C SER A 88 -6.82 26.58 -2.09
N PHE A 89 -6.30 27.40 -3.00
CA PHE A 89 -5.20 28.33 -2.80
C PHE A 89 -5.66 29.78 -3.01
N PRO A 90 -5.00 30.78 -2.39
CA PRO A 90 -5.40 32.19 -2.49
C PRO A 90 -5.16 32.79 -3.88
N SER A 91 -4.33 32.16 -4.70
CA SER A 91 -4.03 32.55 -6.08
C SER A 91 -3.76 31.32 -6.93
N PRO A 92 -3.92 31.41 -8.26
CA PRO A 92 -3.62 30.29 -9.14
C PRO A 92 -2.16 29.81 -9.02
N LEU A 93 -1.97 28.50 -9.02
CA LEU A 93 -0.68 27.83 -9.00
C LEU A 93 0.05 28.06 -10.33
N PRO A 94 1.37 28.33 -10.30
CA PRO A 94 2.19 28.43 -11.51
C PRO A 94 2.19 27.11 -12.29
N LEU A 95 2.28 27.21 -13.62
CA LEU A 95 2.48 26.05 -14.49
C LEU A 95 3.85 25.40 -14.24
N GLY A 96 3.91 24.08 -14.42
CA GLY A 96 5.13 23.28 -14.27
C GLY A 96 5.18 22.51 -12.96
N ASN A 97 6.39 22.18 -12.50
CA ASN A 97 6.59 21.30 -11.36
C ASN A 97 6.42 22.03 -10.03
N GLY A 98 5.84 21.32 -9.07
CA GLY A 98 5.74 21.76 -7.68
C GLY A 98 5.57 20.59 -6.73
N GLN A 99 5.46 20.89 -5.45
CA GLN A 99 5.27 19.91 -4.39
C GLN A 99 4.05 20.29 -3.56
N LEU A 100 3.13 19.34 -3.38
CA LEU A 100 1.96 19.49 -2.53
C LEU A 100 2.21 18.74 -1.23
N PHE A 101 2.31 19.48 -0.13
CA PHE A 101 2.51 18.94 1.21
C PHE A 101 1.16 18.84 1.90
N MET A 102 0.90 17.72 2.57
CA MET A 102 -0.31 17.52 3.35
C MET A 102 0.02 16.78 4.65
N ASP A 103 -0.54 17.28 5.75
CA ASP A 103 -0.58 16.56 7.02
C ASP A 103 -2.00 16.04 7.22
N PHE A 104 -2.15 14.78 7.60
CA PHE A 104 -3.46 14.17 7.75
C PHE A 104 -3.50 13.13 8.88
N THR A 105 -4.73 12.78 9.26
CA THR A 105 -5.00 11.71 10.22
C THR A 105 -6.08 10.80 9.66
N GLY A 106 -6.01 9.51 9.96
CA GLY A 106 -7.03 8.53 9.63
C GLY A 106 -7.28 7.52 10.75
N GLU A 107 -8.27 6.66 10.54
CA GLU A 107 -8.61 5.56 11.42
C GLU A 107 -8.14 4.22 10.83
N LEU A 108 -7.52 3.37 11.65
CA LEU A 108 -7.37 1.95 11.36
C LEU A 108 -8.72 1.27 11.53
N ASN A 109 -9.57 1.39 10.52
CA ASN A 109 -10.94 0.88 10.50
C ASN A 109 -10.99 -0.66 10.57
N ASP A 110 -12.18 -1.24 10.73
CA ASP A 110 -12.43 -2.70 10.75
C ASP A 110 -13.25 -3.20 9.55
N LYS A 111 -13.22 -2.46 8.44
CA LYS A 111 -14.00 -2.72 7.22
C LYS A 111 -13.26 -3.58 6.19
N LEU A 112 -12.04 -4.06 6.52
CA LEU A 112 -11.16 -4.87 5.66
C LEU A 112 -10.78 -4.19 4.33
N LYS A 113 -10.69 -2.85 4.33
CA LYS A 113 -10.34 -2.01 3.19
C LYS A 113 -9.67 -0.71 3.62
N GLY A 114 -8.93 -0.07 2.73
CA GLY A 114 -8.08 1.06 3.08
C GLY A 114 -6.96 0.61 4.00
N PHE A 115 -6.56 1.47 4.93
CA PHE A 115 -5.66 1.08 6.02
C PHE A 115 -6.49 0.66 7.24
N TYR A 116 -6.45 -0.62 7.57
CA TYR A 116 -7.38 -1.24 8.51
C TYR A 116 -6.65 -2.07 9.57
N ARG A 117 -7.32 -2.32 10.70
CA ARG A 117 -6.85 -3.23 11.76
C ARG A 117 -7.36 -4.64 11.48
N SER A 118 -6.47 -5.63 11.50
CA SER A 118 -6.85 -7.05 11.56
C SER A 118 -6.56 -7.61 12.94
N LYS A 119 -7.50 -8.40 13.44
CA LYS A 119 -7.47 -8.95 14.79
C LYS A 119 -6.97 -10.38 14.75
N TYR A 120 -6.12 -10.75 15.70
CA TYR A 120 -5.66 -12.14 15.84
C TYR A 120 -5.41 -12.52 17.29
N THR A 121 -5.29 -13.83 17.53
CA THR A 121 -4.88 -14.35 18.84
C THR A 121 -3.36 -14.52 18.83
N GLY A 122 -2.67 -13.83 19.73
CA GLY A 122 -1.24 -13.95 19.93
C GLY A 122 -0.82 -15.30 20.49
N THR A 123 0.48 -15.60 20.44
CA THR A 123 1.05 -16.84 21.01
C THR A 123 0.89 -16.94 22.53
N ASP A 124 0.63 -15.83 23.21
CA ASP A 124 0.30 -15.73 24.63
C ASP A 124 -1.20 -15.92 24.91
N GLY A 125 -2.00 -16.24 23.88
CA GLY A 125 -3.45 -16.40 23.96
C GLY A 125 -4.23 -15.08 24.05
N LYS A 126 -3.56 -13.93 24.01
CA LYS A 126 -4.22 -12.62 24.11
C LYS A 126 -4.67 -12.12 22.74
N GLU A 127 -5.72 -11.32 22.75
CA GLU A 127 -6.16 -10.57 21.57
C GLU A 127 -5.10 -9.53 21.19
N LYS A 128 -4.70 -9.52 19.92
CA LYS A 128 -3.71 -8.59 19.35
C LYS A 128 -4.20 -8.08 18.00
N TYR A 129 -3.55 -7.01 17.54
CA TYR A 129 -3.89 -6.32 16.30
C TYR A 129 -2.66 -6.11 15.43
N CYS A 130 -2.85 -6.19 14.12
CA CYS A 130 -1.92 -5.70 13.11
C CYS A 130 -2.65 -4.68 12.23
N ALA A 131 -1.90 -3.79 11.58
CA ALA A 131 -2.43 -2.87 10.58
C ALA A 131 -2.04 -3.36 9.19
N VAL A 132 -3.00 -3.36 8.27
CA VAL A 132 -2.88 -3.94 6.93
C VAL A 132 -3.57 -3.03 5.93
N THR A 133 -3.09 -3.01 4.69
CA THR A 133 -3.72 -2.30 3.57
C THR A 133 -4.44 -3.24 2.63
N GLN A 134 -5.63 -2.86 2.17
CA GLN A 134 -6.31 -3.41 1.00
C GLN A 134 -6.91 -2.25 0.20
N PHE A 135 -6.32 -1.93 -0.95
CA PHE A 135 -6.68 -0.71 -1.69
C PHE A 135 -7.45 -0.96 -2.99
N GLU A 136 -7.32 -2.14 -3.61
CA GLU A 136 -8.13 -2.40 -4.80
C GLU A 136 -9.62 -2.54 -4.43
N PRO A 137 -10.52 -1.89 -5.18
CA PRO A 137 -10.26 -1.06 -6.38
C PRO A 137 -9.96 0.42 -6.10
N THR A 138 -10.54 1.01 -5.07
CA THR A 138 -10.57 2.48 -4.87
C THR A 138 -10.48 2.87 -3.39
N ASP A 139 -9.69 2.14 -2.60
CA ASP A 139 -9.58 2.35 -1.17
C ASP A 139 -8.20 2.88 -0.74
N ALA A 140 -7.27 3.17 -1.66
CA ALA A 140 -6.04 3.91 -1.34
C ALA A 140 -6.36 5.30 -0.77
N ARG A 141 -7.43 5.92 -1.29
CA ARG A 141 -8.03 7.17 -0.77
C ARG A 141 -8.48 7.14 0.69
N ARG A 142 -8.53 5.95 1.33
CA ARG A 142 -8.81 5.77 2.77
C ARG A 142 -7.55 5.65 3.63
N ALA A 143 -6.38 5.69 3.01
CA ALA A 143 -5.11 5.65 3.69
C ALA A 143 -4.34 6.98 3.53
N PHE A 144 -4.40 7.59 2.34
CA PHE A 144 -3.80 8.89 2.07
C PHE A 144 -4.57 9.60 0.93
N PRO A 145 -4.68 10.94 0.96
CA PRO A 145 -5.22 11.72 -0.16
C PRO A 145 -4.43 11.47 -1.46
N CYS A 146 -5.09 11.04 -2.53
CA CYS A 146 -4.38 10.70 -3.77
C CYS A 146 -5.25 10.76 -5.02
N TRP A 147 -4.60 10.77 -6.18
CA TRP A 147 -5.26 10.58 -7.47
C TRP A 147 -5.52 9.09 -7.69
N ASP A 148 -6.58 8.59 -7.05
CA ASP A 148 -6.89 7.16 -6.91
C ASP A 148 -7.61 6.60 -8.15
N GLU A 149 -6.95 6.73 -9.29
CA GLU A 149 -7.35 6.17 -10.57
C GLU A 149 -6.18 5.37 -11.18
N PRO A 150 -6.37 4.13 -11.66
CA PRO A 150 -5.26 3.26 -12.09
C PRO A 150 -4.36 3.86 -13.18
N ALA A 151 -4.91 4.74 -14.03
CA ALA A 151 -4.16 5.40 -15.12
C ALA A 151 -3.20 6.48 -14.61
N LEU A 152 -3.39 6.99 -13.39
CA LEU A 152 -2.59 8.06 -12.79
C LEU A 152 -1.44 7.49 -11.97
N LYS A 153 -0.56 6.74 -12.65
CA LYS A 153 0.59 6.08 -12.02
C LYS A 153 1.64 7.10 -11.55
N ALA A 154 2.32 6.76 -10.45
CA ALA A 154 3.40 7.53 -9.86
C ALA A 154 4.43 6.58 -9.22
N THR A 155 5.54 7.14 -8.74
CA THR A 155 6.46 6.44 -7.84
C THR A 155 6.09 6.71 -6.38
N PHE A 156 6.50 5.83 -5.46
CA PHE A 156 6.18 5.94 -4.04
C PHE A 156 7.44 5.74 -3.19
N ASP A 157 7.72 6.72 -2.33
CA ASP A 157 8.73 6.68 -1.27
C ASP A 157 8.01 6.48 0.06
N VAL A 158 7.91 5.23 0.51
CA VAL A 158 7.20 4.90 1.76
C VAL A 158 8.18 4.93 2.94
N THR A 159 7.73 5.51 4.04
CA THR A 159 8.38 5.48 5.35
C THR A 159 7.34 5.15 6.41
N LEU A 160 7.64 4.17 7.27
CA LEU A 160 6.77 3.78 8.38
C LEU A 160 7.44 4.07 9.70
N VAL A 161 6.73 4.77 10.59
CA VAL A 161 7.15 4.98 11.99
C VAL A 161 6.36 4.03 12.86
N VAL A 162 7.03 3.05 13.46
CA VAL A 162 6.38 1.90 14.13
C VAL A 162 7.07 1.53 15.44
N PRO A 163 6.40 0.81 16.35
CA PRO A 163 7.07 0.21 17.51
C PRO A 163 8.23 -0.70 17.10
N LYS A 164 9.35 -0.65 17.85
CA LYS A 164 10.58 -1.39 17.52
C LYS A 164 10.40 -2.91 17.44
N ASP A 165 9.48 -3.43 18.24
CA ASP A 165 9.16 -4.86 18.35
C ASP A 165 8.13 -5.33 17.31
N ARG A 166 7.75 -4.46 16.34
CA ARG A 166 6.88 -4.80 15.22
C ARG A 166 7.68 -4.98 13.94
N VAL A 167 7.24 -5.94 13.14
CA VAL A 167 7.59 -6.04 11.73
C VAL A 167 6.83 -4.95 10.98
N ALA A 168 7.54 -4.23 10.11
CA ALA A 168 6.95 -3.29 9.16
C ALA A 168 7.38 -3.71 7.77
N LEU A 169 6.40 -3.81 6.86
CA LEU A 169 6.61 -4.20 5.46
C LEU A 169 6.00 -3.14 4.55
N SER A 170 6.58 -2.99 3.37
CA SER A 170 5.99 -2.25 2.24
C SER A 170 6.43 -2.87 0.92
N ASN A 171 6.06 -2.28 -0.21
CA ASN A 171 6.32 -2.79 -1.56
C ASN A 171 7.81 -3.05 -1.85
N MET A 172 8.69 -2.15 -1.42
CA MET A 172 10.11 -2.16 -1.74
C MET A 172 10.98 -2.68 -0.59
N ASN A 173 12.27 -2.91 -0.83
CA ASN A 173 13.22 -3.28 0.22
C ASN A 173 13.51 -2.10 1.17
N VAL A 174 13.82 -2.41 2.43
CA VAL A 174 14.30 -1.41 3.40
C VAL A 174 15.65 -0.87 2.95
N VAL A 175 15.82 0.45 3.01
CA VAL A 175 17.09 1.15 2.71
C VAL A 175 17.67 1.85 3.93
N GLU A 176 16.85 2.12 4.94
CA GLU A 176 17.28 2.74 6.19
C GLU A 176 16.33 2.35 7.33
N GLU A 177 16.88 1.99 8.48
CA GLU A 177 16.16 1.80 9.74
C GLU A 177 16.88 2.58 10.84
N LYS A 178 16.14 3.44 11.55
CA LYS A 178 16.69 4.30 12.60
C LYS A 178 15.71 4.42 13.76
N ASP A 179 16.25 4.58 14.96
CA ASP A 179 15.47 4.94 16.14
C ASP A 179 14.91 6.37 15.98
N VAL A 180 13.68 6.60 16.45
CA VAL A 180 13.11 7.96 16.53
C VAL A 180 13.80 8.70 17.68
N ALA A 181 14.38 9.87 17.39
CA ALA A 181 15.21 10.61 18.35
C ALA A 181 14.47 10.95 19.65
N ASP A 182 13.20 11.33 19.54
CA ASP A 182 12.39 11.80 20.67
C ASP A 182 11.46 10.71 21.25
N ASP A 183 11.47 9.49 20.69
CA ASP A 183 10.72 8.35 21.21
C ASP A 183 11.49 7.03 21.00
N ALA A 184 12.18 6.59 22.06
CA ALA A 184 13.00 5.38 22.03
C ALA A 184 12.20 4.07 21.86
N SER A 185 10.86 4.10 21.93
CA SER A 185 10.00 2.94 21.68
C SER A 185 9.69 2.73 20.20
N LEU A 186 9.91 3.77 19.38
CA LEU A 186 9.62 3.78 17.96
C LEU A 186 10.89 3.69 17.12
N LYS A 187 10.71 3.22 15.89
CA LYS A 187 11.69 3.26 14.82
C LYS A 187 11.06 3.75 13.53
N THR A 188 11.88 4.38 12.71
CA THR A 188 11.56 4.77 11.34
C THR A 188 12.15 3.74 10.39
N VAL A 189 11.32 3.15 9.54
CA VAL A 189 11.70 2.21 8.49
C VAL A 189 11.41 2.86 7.15
N LYS A 190 12.48 3.16 6.40
CA LYS A 190 12.40 3.78 5.08
C LYS A 190 12.66 2.74 4.00
N TYR A 191 11.80 2.72 2.98
CA TYR A 191 11.88 1.81 1.85
C TYR A 191 12.45 2.52 0.61
N ALA A 192 13.00 1.74 -0.32
CA ALA A 192 13.41 2.27 -1.62
C ALA A 192 12.21 2.82 -2.41
N THR A 193 12.47 3.76 -3.32
CA THR A 193 11.46 4.27 -4.26
C THR A 193 10.89 3.14 -5.13
N SER A 194 9.57 3.04 -5.22
CA SER A 194 8.91 2.06 -6.11
C SER A 194 9.13 2.40 -7.60
N PRO A 195 8.96 1.42 -8.51
CA PRO A 195 8.67 1.73 -9.91
C PRO A 195 7.39 2.56 -10.05
N VAL A 196 7.16 3.07 -11.26
CA VAL A 196 5.90 3.72 -11.62
C VAL A 196 4.76 2.71 -11.54
N MET A 197 3.84 2.89 -10.59
CA MET A 197 2.72 1.98 -10.33
C MET A 197 1.44 2.74 -9.96
N SER A 198 0.32 2.05 -9.97
CA SER A 198 -0.99 2.61 -9.59
C SER A 198 -1.16 2.64 -8.07
N THR A 199 -1.96 3.57 -7.54
CA THR A 199 -2.22 3.75 -6.10
C THR A 199 -2.73 2.49 -5.41
N TYR A 200 -3.58 1.70 -6.08
CA TYR A 200 -4.17 0.49 -5.51
C TYR A 200 -3.14 -0.61 -5.19
N LEU A 201 -1.92 -0.53 -5.72
CA LEU A 201 -0.83 -1.49 -5.48
C LEU A 201 0.06 -1.09 -4.31
N VAL A 202 -0.05 0.13 -3.80
CA VAL A 202 0.66 0.54 -2.58
C VAL A 202 0.22 -0.37 -1.44
N ALA A 203 1.18 -0.88 -0.67
CA ALA A 203 0.88 -1.69 0.49
C ALA A 203 1.83 -1.43 1.65
N PHE A 204 1.30 -1.58 2.84
CA PHE A 204 2.08 -1.63 4.07
C PHE A 204 1.39 -2.48 5.13
N VAL A 205 2.21 -3.21 5.89
CA VAL A 205 1.76 -4.07 6.98
C VAL A 205 2.61 -3.82 8.21
N VAL A 206 1.97 -3.67 9.37
CA VAL A 206 2.63 -3.48 10.66
C VAL A 206 2.04 -4.46 11.68
N GLY A 207 2.86 -5.36 12.22
CA GLY A 207 2.36 -6.38 13.15
C GLY A 207 3.44 -7.31 13.70
N GLU A 208 3.00 -8.39 14.33
CA GLU A 208 3.89 -9.44 14.83
C GLU A 208 3.85 -10.64 13.88
N PHE A 209 4.93 -10.85 13.13
CA PHE A 209 5.04 -11.92 12.15
C PHE A 209 6.38 -12.65 12.28
N ASP A 210 6.37 -13.94 12.00
CA ASP A 210 7.57 -14.70 11.66
C ASP A 210 7.67 -14.81 10.14
N PHE A 211 8.79 -15.31 9.62
CA PHE A 211 8.90 -15.61 8.20
C PHE A 211 9.84 -16.77 7.93
N VAL A 212 9.64 -17.41 6.77
CA VAL A 212 10.66 -18.21 6.09
C VAL A 212 11.19 -17.41 4.90
N GLU A 213 12.48 -17.56 4.60
CA GLU A 213 13.16 -16.82 3.53
C GLU A 213 13.92 -17.77 2.62
N GLY A 214 13.96 -17.44 1.33
CA GLY A 214 14.81 -18.06 0.34
C GLY A 214 15.13 -17.09 -0.79
N LYS A 215 15.89 -17.56 -1.77
CA LYS A 215 16.09 -16.86 -3.05
C LYS A 215 15.65 -17.73 -4.21
N ASP A 216 15.14 -17.12 -5.27
CA ASP A 216 14.92 -17.84 -6.52
C ASP A 216 16.22 -18.01 -7.33
N ALA A 217 16.11 -18.59 -8.52
CA ALA A 217 17.24 -18.82 -9.42
C ALA A 217 17.88 -17.52 -9.97
N ASP A 218 17.15 -16.41 -9.94
CA ASP A 218 17.61 -15.09 -10.42
C ASP A 218 18.13 -14.21 -9.27
N GLY A 219 18.08 -14.70 -8.03
CA GLY A 219 18.60 -14.03 -6.84
C GLY A 219 17.62 -13.08 -6.15
N VAL A 220 16.34 -13.05 -6.58
CA VAL A 220 15.28 -12.31 -5.92
C VAL A 220 15.06 -12.89 -4.52
N THR A 221 15.05 -12.03 -3.50
CA THR A 221 14.79 -12.48 -2.12
C THR A 221 13.29 -12.68 -1.93
N ILE A 222 12.89 -13.89 -1.53
CA ILE A 222 11.49 -14.25 -1.32
C ILE A 222 11.26 -14.56 0.15
N ARG A 223 10.25 -13.91 0.75
CA ARG A 223 9.85 -14.17 2.13
C ARG A 223 8.39 -14.53 2.21
N VAL A 224 8.06 -15.51 3.04
CA VAL A 224 6.68 -15.83 3.40
C VAL A 224 6.48 -15.48 4.86
N TYR A 225 5.78 -14.37 5.12
CA TYR A 225 5.43 -13.90 6.44
C TYR A 225 4.17 -14.60 6.95
N THR A 226 4.22 -15.07 8.18
CA THR A 226 3.16 -15.81 8.85
C THR A 226 2.87 -15.21 10.21
N PRO A 227 1.70 -15.47 10.81
CA PRO A 227 1.53 -15.28 12.25
C PRO A 227 2.66 -15.97 13.02
N LYS A 228 3.05 -15.40 14.16
CA LYS A 228 4.10 -15.98 15.01
C LYS A 228 3.80 -17.44 15.36
N GLY A 229 4.83 -18.27 15.32
CA GLY A 229 4.77 -19.72 15.57
C GLY A 229 4.28 -20.56 14.39
N LYS A 230 3.90 -19.95 13.26
CA LYS A 230 3.42 -20.67 12.06
C LYS A 230 4.42 -20.68 10.89
N ALA A 231 5.66 -20.24 11.08
CA ALA A 231 6.64 -20.06 10.00
C ALA A 231 6.79 -21.30 9.10
N ILE A 232 6.82 -22.50 9.69
CA ILE A 232 6.93 -23.76 8.95
C ILE A 232 5.80 -23.97 7.94
N GLN A 233 4.61 -23.41 8.20
CA GLN A 233 3.47 -23.52 7.30
C GLN A 233 3.63 -22.67 6.03
N GLY A 234 4.55 -21.69 6.03
CA GLY A 234 4.89 -20.89 4.86
C GLY A 234 5.87 -21.57 3.90
N GLN A 235 6.49 -22.69 4.29
CA GLN A 235 7.57 -23.34 3.54
C GLN A 235 7.12 -23.79 2.14
N PHE A 236 5.92 -24.36 2.03
CA PHE A 236 5.39 -24.79 0.74
C PHE A 236 5.17 -23.62 -0.22
N ALA A 237 4.60 -22.51 0.27
CA ALA A 237 4.40 -21.32 -0.55
C ALA A 237 5.73 -20.70 -1.00
N LEU A 238 6.76 -20.71 -0.14
CA LEU A 238 8.11 -20.27 -0.49
C LEU A 238 8.68 -21.08 -1.66
N GLU A 239 8.58 -22.41 -1.60
CA GLU A 239 9.05 -23.30 -2.66
C GLU A 239 8.30 -23.11 -3.98
N VAL A 240 6.99 -22.84 -3.92
CA VAL A 240 6.20 -22.51 -5.11
C VAL A 240 6.67 -21.19 -5.69
N ALA A 241 6.77 -20.13 -4.88
CA ALA A 241 7.18 -18.81 -5.33
C ALA A 241 8.58 -18.81 -5.96
N GLN A 242 9.54 -19.54 -5.38
CA GLN A 242 10.90 -19.72 -5.91
C GLN A 242 10.96 -20.37 -7.30
N LYS A 243 9.95 -21.17 -7.67
CA LYS A 243 9.84 -21.81 -8.98
C LYS A 243 9.02 -20.98 -9.96
N THR A 244 7.96 -20.36 -9.46
CA THR A 244 6.99 -19.60 -10.26
C THR A 244 7.58 -18.30 -10.80
N LEU A 245 8.35 -17.55 -10.00
CA LEU A 245 8.94 -16.28 -10.45
C LEU A 245 9.90 -16.46 -11.64
N PRO A 246 10.88 -17.38 -11.59
CA PRO A 246 11.74 -17.69 -12.74
C PRO A 246 10.94 -18.23 -13.93
N PHE A 247 9.93 -19.08 -13.70
CA PHE A 247 9.07 -19.59 -14.77
C PHE A 247 8.39 -18.45 -15.53
N TYR A 248 7.81 -17.47 -14.85
CA TYR A 248 7.15 -16.34 -15.51
C TYR A 248 8.13 -15.40 -16.21
N LYS A 249 9.31 -15.18 -15.62
CA LYS A 249 10.38 -14.46 -16.33
C LYS A 249 10.71 -15.15 -17.65
N ASP A 250 10.97 -16.45 -17.64
CA ASP A 250 11.37 -17.20 -18.84
C ASP A 250 10.22 -17.28 -19.85
N TYR A 251 8.98 -17.40 -19.38
CA TYR A 251 7.80 -17.51 -20.23
C TYR A 251 7.40 -16.16 -20.87
N PHE A 252 7.54 -15.05 -20.15
CA PHE A 252 7.20 -13.71 -20.65
C PHE A 252 8.40 -12.96 -21.26
N ASP A 253 9.62 -13.49 -21.13
CA ASP A 253 10.88 -12.85 -21.52
C ASP A 253 11.09 -11.47 -20.89
N ILE A 254 10.59 -11.29 -19.66
CA ILE A 254 10.66 -10.04 -18.89
C ILE A 254 10.97 -10.41 -17.44
N SER A 255 12.10 -9.92 -16.92
CA SER A 255 12.49 -10.17 -15.52
C SER A 255 11.57 -9.47 -14.52
N TYR A 256 11.38 -10.10 -13.36
CA TYR A 256 10.75 -9.44 -12.22
C TYR A 256 11.61 -8.23 -11.78
N PRO A 257 11.04 -7.01 -11.68
CA PRO A 257 11.86 -5.81 -11.59
C PRO A 257 12.28 -5.43 -10.16
N LEU A 258 11.73 -6.06 -9.11
CA LEU A 258 12.01 -5.70 -7.73
C LEU A 258 13.06 -6.63 -7.10
N PRO A 259 13.86 -6.15 -6.14
CA PRO A 259 14.90 -6.97 -5.50
C PRO A 259 14.34 -8.02 -4.53
N LYS A 260 13.05 -7.94 -4.18
CA LYS A 260 12.38 -8.83 -3.24
C LYS A 260 10.92 -9.07 -3.61
N MET A 261 10.39 -10.20 -3.15
CA MET A 261 8.98 -10.55 -3.17
C MET A 261 8.58 -11.05 -1.77
N ASP A 262 7.74 -10.29 -1.07
CA ASP A 262 7.16 -10.74 0.19
C ASP A 262 5.73 -11.24 -0.05
N LEU A 263 5.40 -12.39 0.53
CA LEU A 263 4.06 -12.96 0.59
C LEU A 263 3.65 -12.99 2.06
N ILE A 264 2.50 -12.45 2.42
CA ILE A 264 2.09 -12.38 3.83
C ILE A 264 0.69 -12.94 4.05
N ALA A 265 0.58 -13.84 5.04
CA ALA A 265 -0.69 -14.37 5.51
C ALA A 265 -1.33 -13.41 6.52
N ILE A 266 -2.49 -12.86 6.17
CA ILE A 266 -3.27 -11.95 6.99
C ILE A 266 -4.46 -12.71 7.63
N PRO A 267 -4.67 -12.58 8.96
CA PRO A 267 -5.76 -13.25 9.68
C PRO A 267 -7.15 -12.90 9.15
N ASP A 268 -7.47 -11.59 9.05
CA ASP A 268 -8.73 -11.10 8.47
C ASP A 268 -8.46 -10.43 7.13
N PHE A 269 -8.86 -11.10 6.05
CA PHE A 269 -8.70 -10.59 4.69
C PHE A 269 -9.98 -10.78 3.89
N ALA A 270 -10.47 -9.72 3.24
CA ALA A 270 -11.75 -9.75 2.53
C ALA A 270 -11.70 -10.62 1.27
N ALA A 271 -10.65 -10.46 0.45
CA ALA A 271 -10.42 -11.22 -0.77
C ALA A 271 -9.70 -12.56 -0.47
N GLY A 272 -9.36 -13.34 -1.50
CA GLY A 272 -8.52 -14.53 -1.35
C GLY A 272 -7.04 -14.16 -1.16
N ALA A 273 -6.56 -13.25 -2.00
CA ALA A 273 -5.26 -12.62 -1.98
C ALA A 273 -5.32 -11.29 -2.77
N MET A 274 -4.23 -10.52 -2.77
CA MET A 274 -4.09 -9.24 -3.48
C MET A 274 -2.64 -9.04 -3.90
N GLU A 275 -2.43 -8.68 -5.16
CA GLU A 275 -1.14 -8.73 -5.86
C GLU A 275 -0.17 -7.57 -5.57
N ASN A 276 -0.33 -6.85 -4.45
CA ASN A 276 0.39 -5.59 -4.20
C ASN A 276 1.89 -5.75 -4.50
N TRP A 277 2.43 -4.86 -5.32
CA TRP A 277 3.70 -5.12 -6.01
C TRP A 277 4.85 -5.30 -5.01
N GLY A 278 5.38 -6.53 -4.91
CA GLY A 278 6.45 -6.88 -3.98
C GLY A 278 6.01 -7.18 -2.54
N LEU A 279 4.73 -7.00 -2.18
CA LEU A 279 4.17 -7.35 -0.87
C LEU A 279 2.77 -7.94 -1.03
N VAL A 280 2.69 -9.17 -1.54
CA VAL A 280 1.42 -9.82 -1.84
C VAL A 280 0.74 -10.26 -0.55
N THR A 281 -0.53 -9.92 -0.37
CA THR A 281 -1.30 -10.27 0.83
C THR A 281 -2.25 -11.44 0.55
N TYR A 282 -2.42 -12.34 1.51
CA TYR A 282 -3.23 -13.55 1.37
C TYR A 282 -4.09 -13.79 2.60
N ARG A 283 -5.24 -14.46 2.44
CA ARG A 283 -5.84 -15.21 3.55
C ARG A 283 -4.87 -16.30 4.02
N GLU A 284 -4.87 -16.62 5.31
CA GLU A 284 -4.07 -17.73 5.84
C GLU A 284 -4.29 -19.03 5.05
N THR A 285 -5.54 -19.37 4.70
CA THR A 285 -5.89 -20.58 3.95
C THR A 285 -5.43 -20.59 2.49
N ALA A 286 -5.01 -19.45 1.96
CA ALA A 286 -4.51 -19.29 0.60
C ALA A 286 -2.97 -19.28 0.52
N LEU A 287 -2.27 -19.26 1.66
CA LEU A 287 -0.81 -19.20 1.72
C LEU A 287 -0.17 -20.27 2.62
N LEU A 288 -0.83 -20.66 3.71
CA LEU A 288 -0.26 -21.54 4.72
C LEU A 288 -0.65 -23.01 4.47
N VAL A 289 0.33 -23.89 4.57
CA VAL A 289 0.18 -25.35 4.49
C VAL A 289 0.76 -25.99 5.74
N ASP A 290 -0.10 -26.53 6.59
CA ASP A 290 0.31 -27.43 7.65
C ASP A 290 0.78 -28.78 7.06
N PRO A 291 2.06 -29.17 7.24
CA PRO A 291 2.60 -30.42 6.69
C PRO A 291 1.89 -31.70 7.15
N GLU A 292 1.36 -31.70 8.38
CA GLU A 292 0.73 -32.86 9.01
C GLU A 292 -0.77 -32.92 8.73
N ASN A 293 -1.43 -31.75 8.66
CA ASN A 293 -2.89 -31.66 8.66
C ASN A 293 -3.50 -31.19 7.33
N SER A 294 -2.74 -30.53 6.44
CA SER A 294 -3.30 -29.99 5.20
C SER A 294 -3.47 -31.08 4.13
N SER A 295 -4.67 -31.12 3.54
CA SER A 295 -4.98 -32.04 2.45
C SER A 295 -4.23 -31.69 1.16
N SER A 296 -4.10 -32.66 0.25
CA SER A 296 -3.53 -32.42 -1.08
C SER A 296 -4.31 -31.36 -1.87
N ALA A 297 -5.64 -31.28 -1.68
CA ALA A 297 -6.48 -30.25 -2.29
C ALA A 297 -6.13 -28.85 -1.76
N ALA A 298 -5.87 -28.72 -0.44
CA ALA A 298 -5.41 -27.45 0.14
C ALA A 298 -4.02 -27.05 -0.39
N LYS A 299 -3.09 -28.00 -0.51
CA LYS A 299 -1.76 -27.76 -1.12
C LYS A 299 -1.88 -27.28 -2.57
N GLN A 300 -2.73 -27.92 -3.37
CA GLN A 300 -2.99 -27.51 -4.75
C GLN A 300 -3.60 -26.11 -4.82
N TRP A 301 -4.54 -25.80 -3.93
CA TRP A 301 -5.15 -24.47 -3.83
C TRP A 301 -4.10 -23.40 -3.53
N VAL A 302 -3.26 -23.59 -2.51
CA VAL A 302 -2.17 -22.65 -2.19
C VAL A 302 -1.23 -22.47 -3.37
N GLY A 303 -0.83 -23.57 -4.04
CA GLY A 303 0.03 -23.48 -5.23
C GLY A 303 -0.61 -22.68 -6.37
N LEU A 304 -1.92 -22.83 -6.58
CA LEU A 304 -2.67 -22.09 -7.60
C LEU A 304 -2.78 -20.60 -7.26
N VAL A 305 -3.12 -20.24 -6.01
CA VAL A 305 -3.28 -18.83 -5.62
C VAL A 305 -1.92 -18.13 -5.62
N VAL A 306 -0.86 -18.75 -5.08
CA VAL A 306 0.51 -18.20 -5.19
C VAL A 306 0.89 -18.00 -6.66
N GLY A 307 0.60 -18.98 -7.53
CA GLY A 307 0.81 -18.86 -8.97
C GLY A 307 0.05 -17.70 -9.63
N HIS A 308 -1.19 -17.46 -9.19
CA HIS A 308 -2.07 -16.39 -9.68
C HIS A 308 -1.52 -15.00 -9.32
N GLU A 309 -1.23 -14.76 -8.04
CA GLU A 309 -0.73 -13.45 -7.59
C GLU A 309 0.65 -13.10 -8.18
N LEU A 310 1.50 -14.12 -8.38
CA LEU A 310 2.80 -13.92 -9.02
C LEU A 310 2.66 -13.60 -10.53
N ALA A 311 1.60 -14.06 -11.20
CA ALA A 311 1.31 -13.67 -12.58
C ALA A 311 0.92 -12.19 -12.69
N HIS A 312 0.17 -11.68 -11.70
CA HIS A 312 -0.25 -10.29 -11.66
C HIS A 312 0.90 -9.28 -11.60
N GLN A 313 2.09 -9.71 -11.20
CA GLN A 313 3.31 -8.89 -11.23
C GLN A 313 3.64 -8.41 -12.65
N TRP A 314 3.22 -9.16 -13.68
CA TRP A 314 3.25 -8.74 -15.08
C TRP A 314 1.87 -8.21 -15.53
N PHE A 315 0.80 -8.97 -15.28
CA PHE A 315 -0.56 -8.65 -15.72
C PHE A 315 -1.39 -7.99 -14.62
N GLY A 316 -1.22 -6.69 -14.45
CA GLY A 316 -1.84 -5.90 -13.38
C GLY A 316 -0.86 -4.84 -12.94
N ASN A 317 0.31 -5.26 -12.48
CA ASN A 317 1.31 -4.37 -11.91
C ASN A 317 2.13 -3.64 -12.98
N LEU A 318 2.91 -4.42 -13.76
CA LEU A 318 3.71 -3.88 -14.85
C LEU A 318 2.80 -3.27 -15.94
N ILE A 319 1.82 -4.03 -16.40
CA ILE A 319 0.82 -3.59 -17.37
C ILE A 319 -0.54 -3.54 -16.69
N THR A 320 -1.06 -2.33 -16.49
CA THR A 320 -2.34 -2.09 -15.80
C THR A 320 -3.40 -1.69 -16.80
N MET A 321 -4.65 -2.12 -16.58
CA MET A 321 -5.76 -1.71 -17.43
C MET A 321 -5.98 -0.19 -17.38
N VAL A 322 -6.38 0.38 -18.51
CA VAL A 322 -6.87 1.76 -18.58
C VAL A 322 -8.38 1.68 -18.70
N GLY A 323 -9.09 1.70 -17.57
CA GLY A 323 -10.54 1.41 -17.53
C GLY A 323 -11.30 2.16 -16.45
N ARG A 324 -12.64 2.19 -16.55
CA ARG A 324 -13.51 2.57 -15.42
C ARG A 324 -13.43 1.43 -14.39
N LEU A 325 -12.85 1.72 -13.23
CA LEU A 325 -13.24 1.07 -11.98
C LEU A 325 -14.42 1.87 -11.42
#